data_AF-A0A2H5WR70-F1
#
_entry.id   AF-A0A2H5WR70-F1
#
_cell.length_a   1.000
_cell.length_b   1.000
_cell.length_c   1.000
_cell.angle_alpha   90.00
_cell.angle_beta   90.00
_cell.angle_gamma   90.00
#
_symmetry.space_group_name_H-M   'P 1'
#
loop_
_entity.id
_entity.type
_entity.pdbx_description
1 polymer ?
#
loop_
_entity_poly.entity_id
_entity_poly.type
_entity_poly.pdbx_seq_one_letter_code
_entity_poly.pdbx_strand_id
1 'polypeptide(L)'
;MEVDLIRLILLLSGLLRFGGADGWDVAWRAGVSLAWPGPQAVIEVRVDPVPIYYRPLPGDLCGLYDGVMRVDPDAPAKGCRETLAHELNHVWQGRTYGLLQPLTYALAPGLWEPARPWEGASGMPAPRTLNWALIRLYLPLYDPGR
;
A
#
# COMPACT_ATOMS: atom_id res chain seq x y z
N MET A 1 20.28 2.62 2.24
CA MET A 1 18.89 2.37 2.64
C MET A 1 18.12 3.65 2.45
N GLU A 2 16.94 3.57 1.85
CA GLU A 2 15.98 4.66 1.73
C GLU A 2 14.71 4.31 2.47
N VAL A 3 14.07 5.32 3.03
CA VAL A 3 12.76 5.21 3.68
C VAL A 3 11.85 6.30 3.12
N ASP A 4 10.67 5.92 2.65
CA ASP A 4 9.65 6.87 2.21
C ASP A 4 9.07 7.58 3.44
N LEU A 5 9.37 8.87 3.56
CA LEU A 5 8.99 9.67 4.72
C LEU A 5 7.46 9.80 4.86
N ILE A 6 6.73 9.93 3.74
CA ILE A 6 5.27 10.09 3.78
C ILE A 6 4.64 8.80 4.30
N ARG A 7 5.03 7.65 3.75
CA ARG A 7 4.53 6.34 4.20
C ARG A 7 4.93 6.06 5.64
N LEU A 8 6.15 6.45 6.06
CA LEU A 8 6.59 6.30 7.44
C LEU A 8 5.70 7.10 8.41
N ILE A 9 5.40 8.36 8.07
CA ILE A 9 4.52 9.22 8.87
C ILE A 9 3.11 8.60 8.94
N LEU A 10 2.57 8.13 7.83
CA LEU A 10 1.26 7.48 7.79
C LEU A 10 1.23 6.22 8.67
N LEU A 11 2.24 5.35 8.56
CA LEU A 11 2.38 4.15 9.39
C LEU A 11 2.44 4.49 10.88
N LEU A 12 3.33 5.43 11.26
CA LEU A 12 3.50 5.83 12.66
C LEU A 12 2.24 6.49 13.21
N SER A 13 1.60 7.37 12.43
CA SER A 13 0.35 8.03 12.85
C SER A 13 -0.77 7.01 13.08
N GLY A 14 -0.87 5.99 12.23
CA GLY A 14 -1.81 4.89 12.40
C GLY A 14 -1.57 4.09 13.67
N LEU A 15 -0.32 3.67 13.92
CA LEU A 15 0.05 2.94 15.13
C LEU A 15 -0.18 3.77 16.40
N LEU A 16 0.12 5.07 16.37
CA LEU A 16 -0.13 5.96 17.51
C LEU A 16 -1.62 6.19 17.78
N ARG A 17 -2.43 6.28 16.73
CA ARG A 17 -3.87 6.58 16.84
C ARG A 17 -4.71 5.35 17.17
N PHE A 18 -4.37 4.20 16.59
CA PHE A 18 -5.19 2.99 16.64
C PHE A 18 -4.55 1.86 17.47
N GLY A 19 -3.31 2.04 17.92
CA GLY A 19 -2.57 1.06 18.70
C GLY A 19 -1.96 -0.04 17.82
N GLY A 20 -1.82 -1.24 18.40
CA GLY A 20 -1.37 -2.42 17.65
C GLY A 20 -2.37 -2.82 16.57
N ALA A 21 -1.85 -3.19 15.39
CA ALA A 21 -2.66 -3.69 14.30
C ALA A 21 -3.21 -5.09 14.60
N ASP A 22 -4.42 -5.38 14.13
CA ASP A 22 -5.01 -6.71 14.25
C ASP A 22 -4.40 -7.69 13.22
N GLY A 23 -3.85 -7.14 12.14
CA GLY A 23 -3.13 -7.88 11.11
C GLY A 23 -2.18 -6.97 10.32
N TRP A 24 -1.42 -7.58 9.42
CA TRP A 24 -0.48 -6.87 8.55
C TRP A 24 -0.55 -7.42 7.14
N ASP A 25 -0.57 -6.53 6.15
CA ASP A 25 -0.27 -6.86 4.77
C ASP A 25 1.16 -6.40 4.46
N VAL A 26 2.05 -7.35 4.23
CA VAL A 26 3.47 -7.07 4.00
C VAL A 26 3.84 -7.49 2.58
N ALA A 27 4.05 -6.50 1.71
CA ALA A 27 4.63 -6.74 0.40
C ALA A 27 6.15 -6.61 0.47
N TRP A 28 6.85 -7.51 -0.23
CA TRP A 28 8.28 -7.39 -0.44
C TRP A 28 8.65 -7.81 -1.86
N ARG A 29 9.77 -7.29 -2.35
CA ARG A 29 10.35 -7.63 -3.66
C ARG A 29 11.86 -7.50 -3.57
N ALA A 30 12.57 -8.49 -4.10
CA ALA A 30 14.00 -8.37 -4.37
C ALA A 30 14.23 -8.27 -5.90
N GLY A 31 15.22 -7.49 -6.31
CA GLY A 31 15.62 -7.36 -7.70
C GLY A 31 17.04 -6.82 -7.84
N VAL A 32 17.56 -6.81 -9.05
CA VAL A 32 18.84 -6.16 -9.37
C VAL A 32 18.54 -4.79 -9.94
N SER A 33 19.22 -3.77 -9.41
CA SER A 33 19.16 -2.40 -9.91
C SER A 33 20.57 -1.93 -10.29
N LEU A 34 20.64 -1.01 -11.25
CA LEU A 34 21.89 -0.36 -11.65
C LEU A 34 21.86 1.05 -11.07
N ALA A 35 22.82 1.37 -10.21
CA ALA A 35 22.98 2.75 -9.75
C ALA A 35 23.46 3.64 -10.91
N TRP A 36 23.11 4.92 -10.90
CA TRP A 36 23.74 5.95 -11.74
C TRP A 36 24.08 7.14 -10.84
N PRO A 37 25.24 7.81 -10.99
CA PRO A 37 26.29 7.64 -12.00
C PRO A 37 27.39 6.68 -11.52
N GLY A 38 27.27 5.39 -11.83
CA GLY A 38 28.34 4.42 -11.57
C GLY A 38 27.87 3.00 -11.87
N PRO A 39 28.67 2.12 -12.48
CA PRO A 39 28.23 0.79 -12.92
C PRO A 39 28.04 -0.22 -11.77
N GLN A 40 27.70 0.24 -10.56
CA GLN A 40 27.51 -0.64 -9.42
C GLN A 40 26.10 -1.24 -9.49
N ALA A 41 26.06 -2.51 -9.86
CA ALA A 41 24.88 -3.32 -9.70
C ALA A 41 24.63 -3.55 -8.20
N VAL A 42 23.38 -3.37 -7.77
CA VAL A 42 22.95 -3.57 -6.39
C VAL A 42 21.78 -4.55 -6.36
N ILE A 43 21.70 -5.36 -5.31
CA ILE A 43 20.44 -6.01 -4.95
C ILE A 43 19.60 -4.96 -4.26
N GLU A 44 18.46 -4.66 -4.86
CA GLU A 44 17.44 -3.82 -4.25
C GLU A 44 16.38 -4.71 -3.60
N VAL A 45 16.22 -4.58 -2.28
CA VAL A 45 15.13 -5.20 -1.52
C VAL A 45 14.16 -4.12 -1.10
N ARG A 46 12.91 -4.24 -1.56
CA ARG A 46 11.81 -3.33 -1.27
C ARG A 46 10.86 -4.00 -0.30
N VAL A 47 10.43 -3.29 0.74
CA VAL A 47 9.49 -3.78 1.76
C VAL A 47 8.48 -2.69 2.08
N ASP A 48 7.20 -3.08 2.13
CA ASP A 48 6.10 -2.17 2.42
C ASP A 48 5.04 -2.84 3.31
N PRO A 49 5.16 -2.70 4.64
CA PRO A 49 4.15 -3.18 5.58
C PRO A 49 3.00 -2.18 5.70
N VAL A 50 1.77 -2.67 5.65
CA VAL A 50 0.55 -1.90 5.91
C VAL A 50 -0.24 -2.57 7.05
N PRO A 51 -0.51 -1.85 8.14
CA PRO A 51 -1.30 -2.39 9.25
C PRO A 51 -2.78 -2.47 8.88
N ILE A 52 -3.43 -3.50 9.39
CA ILE A 52 -4.85 -3.80 9.22
C ILE A 52 -5.56 -3.65 10.55
N TYR A 53 -6.63 -2.85 10.57
CA TYR A 53 -7.47 -2.67 11.75
C TYR A 53 -8.93 -3.01 11.43
N TYR A 54 -9.53 -3.88 12.23
CA TYR A 54 -10.95 -4.20 12.21
C TYR A 54 -11.68 -3.34 13.23
N ARG A 55 -12.25 -2.22 12.79
CA ARG A 55 -12.89 -1.22 13.68
C ARG A 55 -14.17 -0.69 13.03
N PRO A 56 -15.24 -0.42 13.80
CA PRO A 56 -16.44 0.21 13.27
C PRO A 56 -16.12 1.50 12.52
N LEU A 57 -16.71 1.66 11.34
CA LEU A 57 -16.57 2.84 10.49
C LEU A 57 -17.90 3.62 10.43
N PRO A 58 -17.84 4.96 10.34
CA PRO A 58 -19.03 5.79 10.32
C PRO A 58 -19.83 5.59 9.03
N GLY A 59 -21.15 5.68 9.15
CA GLY A 59 -22.07 5.63 8.01
C GLY A 59 -22.05 4.28 7.29
N ASP A 60 -22.10 4.36 5.97
CA ASP A 60 -22.13 3.24 5.02
C ASP A 60 -20.73 2.75 4.61
N LEU A 61 -19.66 3.32 5.17
CA LEU A 61 -18.30 2.86 4.90
C LEU A 61 -18.11 1.43 5.38
N CYS A 62 -17.60 0.59 4.49
CA CYS A 62 -17.24 -0.79 4.77
C CYS A 62 -15.74 -0.95 4.99
N GLY A 63 -14.94 -0.19 4.25
CA GLY A 63 -13.49 -0.15 4.40
C GLY A 63 -12.97 1.25 4.13
N LEU A 64 -11.70 1.47 4.47
CA LEU A 64 -10.99 2.70 4.15
C LEU A 64 -9.47 2.46 4.19
N TYR A 65 -8.79 2.88 3.13
CA TYR A 65 -7.34 3.02 3.10
C TYR A 65 -6.91 4.50 3.08
N ASP A 66 -6.27 4.95 4.15
CA ASP A 66 -5.74 6.32 4.31
C ASP A 66 -4.27 6.34 4.76
N GLY A 67 -3.52 5.33 4.33
CA GLY A 67 -2.16 5.05 4.80
C GLY A 67 -2.11 3.97 5.86
N VAL A 68 -3.24 3.68 6.50
CA VAL A 68 -3.52 2.40 7.15
C VAL A 68 -4.78 1.81 6.57
N MET A 69 -4.95 0.49 6.68
CA MET A 69 -6.16 -0.17 6.20
C MET A 69 -7.11 -0.41 7.36
N ARG A 70 -8.35 0.05 7.20
CA ARG A 70 -9.43 -0.14 8.17
C ARG A 70 -10.58 -0.87 7.51
N VAL A 71 -11.09 -1.89 8.17
CA VAL A 71 -12.22 -2.70 7.70
C VAL A 71 -13.28 -2.69 8.79
N ASP A 72 -14.51 -2.33 8.43
CA ASP A 72 -15.64 -2.44 9.34
C ASP A 72 -15.98 -3.93 9.55
N PRO A 73 -15.96 -4.43 10.79
CA PRO A 73 -16.37 -5.80 11.08
C PRO A 73 -17.80 -6.12 10.63
N ASP A 74 -18.67 -5.11 10.54
CA ASP A 74 -20.07 -5.22 10.15
C ASP A 74 -20.31 -4.96 8.66
N ALA A 75 -19.24 -4.87 7.85
CA ALA A 75 -19.34 -4.70 6.40
C ALA A 75 -20.31 -5.67 5.70
N PRO A 76 -20.43 -6.96 6.09
CA PRO A 76 -21.41 -7.87 5.50
C PRO A 76 -22.86 -7.42 5.75
N ALA A 77 -23.18 -6.90 6.94
CA ALA A 77 -24.54 -6.41 7.25
C ALA A 77 -24.86 -5.11 6.49
N LYS A 78 -23.83 -4.33 6.14
CA LYS A 78 -23.92 -3.16 5.25
C LYS A 78 -24.06 -3.56 3.77
N GLY A 79 -24.05 -4.85 3.43
CA GLY A 79 -24.18 -5.36 2.06
C GLY A 79 -22.89 -5.33 1.24
N CYS A 80 -21.75 -5.06 1.89
CA CYS A 80 -20.46 -5.05 1.21
C CYS A 80 -19.88 -6.45 1.06
N ARG A 81 -19.27 -6.68 -0.10
CA ARG A 81 -18.58 -7.93 -0.42
C ARG A 81 -17.09 -7.66 -0.58
N GLU A 82 -16.27 -8.60 -0.14
CA GLU A 82 -14.82 -8.60 -0.35
C GLU A 82 -14.10 -7.31 0.10
N THR A 83 -14.62 -6.64 1.13
CA THR A 83 -14.12 -5.35 1.61
C THR A 83 -12.61 -5.35 1.83
N LEU A 84 -12.08 -6.37 2.51
CA LEU A 84 -10.64 -6.51 2.71
C LEU A 84 -9.87 -6.54 1.38
N ALA A 85 -10.32 -7.31 0.40
CA ALA A 85 -9.64 -7.42 -0.89
C ALA A 85 -9.72 -6.12 -1.69
N HIS A 86 -10.85 -5.42 -1.60
CA HIS A 86 -11.05 -4.10 -2.20
C HIS A 86 -10.07 -3.06 -1.61
N GLU A 87 -10.01 -2.95 -0.28
CA GLU A 87 -9.06 -2.01 0.36
C GLU A 87 -7.60 -2.38 0.09
N LEU A 88 -7.27 -3.68 0.04
CA LEU A 88 -5.94 -4.12 -0.36
C LEU A 88 -5.61 -3.74 -1.82
N ASN A 89 -6.59 -3.59 -2.70
CA ASN A 89 -6.32 -3.07 -4.03
C ASN A 89 -5.88 -1.61 -3.99
N HIS A 90 -6.45 -0.76 -3.12
CA HIS A 90 -5.95 0.60 -2.91
C HIS A 90 -4.52 0.62 -2.38
N VAL A 91 -4.19 -0.30 -1.46
CA VAL A 91 -2.82 -0.47 -1.00
C VAL A 91 -1.88 -0.75 -2.17
N TRP A 92 -2.26 -1.66 -3.08
CA TRP A 92 -1.45 -2.00 -4.25
C TRP A 92 -1.42 -0.92 -5.34
N GLN A 93 -2.49 -0.15 -5.49
CA GLN A 93 -2.49 1.07 -6.30
C GLN A 93 -1.46 2.06 -5.73
N GLY A 94 -1.45 2.28 -4.40
CA GLY A 94 -0.47 3.13 -3.74
C GLY A 94 0.97 2.61 -3.85
N ARG A 95 1.19 1.29 -3.83
CA ARG A 95 2.51 0.67 -4.06
C ARG A 95 3.00 0.81 -5.51
N THR A 96 2.09 0.81 -6.47
CA THR A 96 2.43 0.89 -7.90
C THR A 96 2.60 2.32 -8.38
N TYR A 97 1.64 3.18 -8.05
CA TYR A 97 1.48 4.51 -8.63
C TYR A 97 1.94 5.64 -7.69
N GLY A 98 2.11 5.37 -6.40
CA GLY A 98 2.55 6.38 -5.43
C GLY A 98 1.57 7.56 -5.38
N LEU A 99 2.09 8.79 -5.38
CA LEU A 99 1.28 10.02 -5.34
C LEU A 99 0.41 10.24 -6.59
N LEU A 100 0.66 9.54 -7.70
CA LEU A 100 -0.20 9.66 -8.88
C LEU A 100 -1.62 9.15 -8.60
N GLN A 101 -1.78 8.14 -7.75
CA GLN A 101 -3.09 7.61 -7.40
C GLN A 101 -3.97 8.68 -6.72
N PRO A 102 -3.59 9.29 -5.58
CA PRO A 102 -4.47 10.26 -4.91
C PRO A 102 -4.67 11.53 -5.75
N LEU A 103 -3.67 11.95 -6.53
CA LEU A 103 -3.77 13.12 -7.40
C LEU A 103 -4.79 12.93 -8.52
N THR A 104 -4.84 11.74 -9.12
CA THR A 104 -5.78 11.45 -10.22
C THR A 104 -7.12 10.93 -9.73
N TYR A 105 -7.17 10.31 -8.54
CA TYR A 105 -8.41 9.86 -7.90
C TYR A 105 -9.41 11.01 -7.72
N ALA A 106 -8.93 12.19 -7.30
CA ALA A 106 -9.77 13.37 -7.13
C ALA A 106 -10.41 13.87 -8.44
N LEU A 107 -9.81 13.56 -9.60
CA LEU A 107 -10.28 13.99 -10.92
C LEU A 107 -11.13 12.92 -11.61
N ALA A 108 -10.83 11.64 -11.38
CA ALA A 108 -11.45 10.52 -12.07
C ALA A 108 -11.49 9.27 -11.17
N PRO A 109 -12.37 9.23 -10.14
CA PRO A 109 -12.43 8.11 -9.20
C PRO A 109 -12.79 6.78 -9.89
N GLY A 110 -13.59 6.82 -10.97
CA GLY A 110 -13.93 5.62 -11.75
C GLY A 110 -12.77 4.96 -12.51
N LEU A 111 -11.57 5.56 -12.52
CA LEU A 111 -10.36 4.86 -12.96
C LEU A 111 -9.83 3.88 -11.91
N TRP A 112 -10.12 4.13 -10.64
CA TRP A 112 -9.51 3.45 -9.49
C TRP A 112 -10.50 2.54 -8.77
N GLU A 113 -11.78 2.91 -8.81
CA GLU A 113 -12.89 2.24 -8.17
C GLU A 113 -13.75 1.44 -9.15
N PRO A 114 -14.40 0.36 -8.70
CA PRO A 114 -15.54 -0.20 -9.42
C PRO A 114 -16.68 0.81 -9.47
N ALA A 115 -17.62 0.63 -10.41
CA ALA A 115 -18.81 1.48 -10.53
C ALA A 115 -19.66 1.54 -9.25
N ARG A 116 -19.57 0.50 -8.42
CA ARG A 116 -20.22 0.39 -7.12
C ARG A 116 -19.20 -0.14 -6.10
N PRO A 117 -18.74 0.68 -5.14
CA PRO A 117 -17.69 0.31 -4.20
C PRO A 117 -17.96 -0.97 -3.38
N TRP A 118 -19.24 -1.23 -3.08
CA TRP A 118 -19.65 -2.42 -2.30
C TRP A 118 -19.61 -3.74 -3.10
N GLU A 119 -19.39 -3.70 -4.42
CA GLU A 119 -19.33 -4.90 -5.28
C GLU A 119 -17.98 -5.63 -5.24
N GLY A 120 -16.99 -5.08 -4.50
CA GLY A 120 -15.73 -5.76 -4.19
C GLY A 120 -14.55 -5.31 -5.05
N ALA A 121 -13.57 -6.20 -5.23
CA ALA A 121 -12.25 -5.86 -5.76
C ALA A 121 -12.12 -5.94 -7.30
N SER A 122 -13.14 -6.48 -7.98
CA SER A 122 -13.08 -6.78 -9.41
C SER A 122 -13.00 -5.51 -10.27
N GLY A 123 -12.10 -5.52 -11.27
CA GLY A 123 -11.94 -4.42 -12.24
C GLY A 123 -11.05 -3.25 -11.80
N MET A 124 -10.56 -3.25 -10.56
CA MET A 124 -9.65 -2.21 -10.07
C MET A 124 -8.24 -2.39 -10.67
N PRO A 125 -7.55 -1.33 -11.12
CA PRO A 125 -6.17 -1.42 -11.61
C PRO A 125 -5.18 -1.52 -10.44
N ALA A 126 -5.03 -2.72 -9.89
CA ALA A 126 -4.11 -3.00 -8.78
C ALA A 126 -2.98 -3.96 -9.19
N PRO A 127 -2.11 -3.57 -10.15
CA PRO A 127 -0.98 -4.42 -10.52
C PRO A 127 -0.10 -4.67 -9.29
N ARG A 128 0.40 -5.90 -9.16
CA ARG A 128 1.19 -6.32 -7.98
C ARG A 128 2.65 -5.91 -8.14
N THR A 129 2.88 -4.61 -8.31
CA THR A 129 4.22 -4.03 -8.40
C THR A 129 4.54 -3.17 -7.19
N LEU A 130 5.78 -3.26 -6.73
CA LEU A 130 6.26 -2.55 -5.55
C LEU A 130 7.23 -1.46 -5.98
N ASN A 131 6.71 -0.41 -6.62
CA ASN A 131 7.52 0.72 -7.10
C ASN A 131 7.76 1.71 -5.97
N TRP A 132 6.74 2.00 -5.16
CA TRP A 132 6.76 2.96 -4.06
C TRP A 132 6.65 2.23 -2.72
N ALA A 133 7.75 1.60 -2.31
CA ALA A 133 7.82 0.88 -1.03
C ALA A 133 8.19 1.82 0.12
N LEU A 134 7.73 1.51 1.34
CA LEU A 134 8.20 2.19 2.55
C LEU A 134 9.72 2.12 2.70
N ILE A 135 10.33 0.94 2.54
CA ILE A 135 11.76 0.73 2.73
C ILE A 135 12.37 0.20 1.46
N ARG A 136 13.51 0.77 1.05
CA ARG A 136 14.37 0.23 0.00
C ARG A 136 15.79 0.03 0.54
N LEU A 137 16.25 -1.20 0.52
CA LEU A 137 17.59 -1.60 0.90
C LEU A 137 18.40 -1.85 -0.37
N TYR A 138 19.57 -1.24 -0.47
CA TYR A 138 20.49 -1.44 -1.58
C TYR A 138 21.72 -2.12 -1.04
N LEU A 139 21.98 -3.33 -1.51
CA LEU A 139 23.14 -4.14 -1.15
C LEU A 139 24.06 -4.19 -2.37
N PRO A 140 25.29 -3.67 -2.30
CA PRO A 140 26.20 -3.74 -3.44
C PRO A 140 26.51 -5.19 -3.79
N LEU A 141 26.44 -5.55 -5.07
CA LEU A 141 26.81 -6.90 -5.53
C LEU A 141 28.33 -7.09 -5.57
N TYR A 142 29.08 -6.00 -5.70
CA TYR A 142 30.53 -5.98 -5.70
C TYR A 142 31.01 -4.74 -4.94
N ASP A 143 31.91 -4.95 -3.98
CA ASP A 143 32.65 -3.92 -3.28
C ASP A 143 34.10 -3.98 -3.76
N PRO A 144 34.58 -3.06 -4.63
CA PRO A 144 35.96 -3.06 -5.09
C PRO A 144 36.99 -2.79 -3.98
N GLY A 145 36.55 -2.44 -2.75
CA GLY A 145 37.41 -2.12 -1.62
C GLY A 145 37.64 -3.25 -0.61
N ARG A 146 37.17 -4.48 -0.86
CA ARG A 146 37.39 -5.68 -0.05
C ARG A 146 37.79 -6.87 -0.91
#